data_AF-A0A2R7KQ88-F1
#
_entry.id   AF-A0A2R7KQ88-F1
#
_cell.length_a   1.000
_cell.length_b   1.000
_cell.length_c   1.000
_cell.angle_alpha   90.00
_cell.angle_beta   90.00
_cell.angle_gamma   90.00
#
_symmetry.space_group_name_H-M   'P 1'
#
loop_
_entity.id
_entity.type
_entity.pdbx_description
1 polymer ?
#
loop_
_entity_poly.entity_id
_entity_poly.type
_entity_poly.pdbx_seq_one_letter_code
_entity_poly.pdbx_strand_id
1 'polypeptide(L)'
;LVTELTYRELVEIPDYADHDNILRQFTKFTFDLHQKGVEFLDHSPGNTLIKKVTENKYEFFLVDLNRMNFHETMSFEQRMNNFRRLTPRKDMIAVMSNEYAKFYTDRTEAEIFETMWHATIHFQEEFAKKKRLKKKLKFWKS
;
A
#
# COMPACT_ATOMS: atom_id res chain seq x y z
N LEU A 1 22.56 1.61 -2.43
CA LEU A 1 21.64 0.50 -2.74
C LEU A 1 21.45 0.48 -4.25
N VAL A 2 21.70 -0.65 -4.91
CA VAL A 2 21.24 -0.85 -6.29
C VAL A 2 19.82 -1.41 -6.17
N THR A 3 18.84 -0.67 -6.66
CA THR A 3 17.41 -0.99 -6.60
C THR A 3 16.91 -1.31 -7.99
N GLU A 4 16.11 -2.36 -8.11
CA GLU A 4 15.65 -2.88 -9.40
C GLU A 4 14.27 -2.35 -9.78
N LEU A 5 13.42 -2.06 -8.78
CA LEU A 5 12.12 -1.46 -8.98
C LEU A 5 11.62 -0.76 -7.71
N THR A 6 10.51 -0.07 -7.85
CA THR A 6 9.65 0.46 -6.79
C THR A 6 8.27 -0.22 -6.84
N TYR A 7 7.47 -0.09 -5.79
CA TYR A 7 6.10 -0.59 -5.80
C TYR A 7 5.26 0.02 -6.95
N ARG A 8 5.64 1.19 -7.46
CA ARG A 8 5.00 1.85 -8.61
C ARG A 8 4.98 0.97 -9.86
N GLU A 9 6.05 0.25 -10.18
CA GLU A 9 6.05 -0.64 -11.35
C GLU A 9 4.93 -1.70 -11.28
N LEU A 10 4.64 -2.23 -10.09
CA LEU A 10 3.54 -3.19 -9.89
C LEU A 10 2.16 -2.57 -10.16
N VAL A 11 2.03 -1.26 -10.00
CA VAL A 11 0.79 -0.52 -10.26
C VAL A 11 0.66 -0.19 -11.74
N GLU A 12 1.73 0.33 -12.35
CA GLU A 12 1.74 0.91 -13.69
C GLU A 12 1.95 -0.11 -14.81
N ILE A 13 2.54 -1.28 -14.52
CA ILE A 13 2.79 -2.36 -15.49
C ILE A 13 1.83 -3.53 -15.17
N PRO A 14 0.78 -3.74 -15.99
CA PRO A 14 -0.25 -4.76 -15.72
C PRO A 14 0.30 -6.18 -15.57
N ASP A 15 1.27 -6.56 -16.41
CA ASP A 15 1.83 -7.91 -16.51
C ASP A 15 3.27 -7.97 -16.01
N TYR A 16 3.58 -7.25 -14.93
CA TYR A 16 4.90 -7.33 -14.31
C TYR A 16 5.20 -8.78 -13.88
N ALA A 17 6.41 -9.26 -14.15
CA ALA A 17 6.78 -10.64 -13.84
C ALA A 17 6.75 -10.90 -12.32
N ASP A 18 6.17 -12.04 -11.92
CA ASP A 18 6.08 -12.47 -10.51
C ASP A 18 5.26 -11.52 -9.60
N HIS A 19 4.34 -10.75 -10.20
CA HIS A 19 3.55 -9.71 -9.52
C HIS A 19 2.80 -10.19 -8.27
N ASP A 20 2.07 -11.31 -8.35
CA ASP A 20 1.32 -11.87 -7.21
C ASP A 20 2.25 -12.24 -6.03
N ASN A 21 3.37 -12.89 -6.31
CA ASN A 21 4.36 -13.26 -5.29
C ASN A 21 4.96 -12.02 -4.60
N ILE A 22 5.32 -10.99 -5.37
CA ILE A 22 5.84 -9.74 -4.82
C ILE A 22 4.79 -9.08 -3.92
N LEU A 23 3.53 -9.02 -4.35
CA LEU A 23 2.45 -8.45 -3.54
C LEU A 23 2.23 -9.20 -2.23
N ARG A 24 2.31 -10.52 -2.25
CA ARG A 24 2.18 -11.33 -1.04
C ARG A 24 3.32 -11.08 -0.07
N GLN A 25 4.57 -11.10 -0.54
CA GLN A 25 5.73 -10.84 0.31
C GLN A 25 5.73 -9.40 0.85
N PHE A 26 5.32 -8.43 0.04
CA PHE A 26 5.16 -7.05 0.48
C PHE A 26 4.09 -6.93 1.57
N THR A 27 2.95 -7.61 1.39
CA THR A 27 1.86 -7.62 2.38
C THR A 27 2.32 -8.18 3.70
N LYS A 28 3.08 -9.29 3.68
CA LYS A 28 3.68 -9.87 4.88
C LYS A 28 4.66 -8.91 5.54
N PHE A 29 5.51 -8.26 4.76
CA PHE A 29 6.42 -7.23 5.27
C PHE A 29 5.66 -6.10 5.98
N THR A 30 4.59 -5.57 5.36
CA THR A 30 3.76 -4.52 5.98
C THR A 30 3.01 -5.03 7.21
N PHE A 31 2.53 -6.28 7.21
CA PHE A 31 1.96 -6.90 8.40
C PHE A 31 2.96 -6.92 9.57
N ASP A 32 4.23 -7.25 9.31
CA ASP A 32 5.28 -7.29 10.33
C ASP A 32 5.61 -5.90 10.88
N LEU A 33 5.50 -4.85 10.06
CA LEU A 33 5.56 -3.47 10.54
C LEU A 33 4.40 -3.15 11.48
N HIS A 34 3.17 -3.54 11.11
CA HIS A 34 1.99 -3.34 11.94
C HIS A 34 2.05 -4.09 13.27
N GLN A 35 2.66 -5.29 13.30
CA GLN A 35 2.91 -6.02 14.55
C GLN A 35 3.86 -5.27 15.49
N LYS A 36 4.77 -4.49 14.93
CA LYS A 36 5.69 -3.62 15.69
C LYS A 36 5.10 -2.24 15.97
N GLY A 37 3.82 -2.03 15.66
CA GLY A 37 3.15 -0.75 15.87
C GLY A 37 3.60 0.37 14.92
N VAL A 38 4.24 0.03 13.80
CA VAL A 38 4.75 1.03 12.84
C VAL A 38 3.68 1.35 11.80
N GLU A 39 3.19 2.58 11.82
CA GLU A 39 2.30 3.13 10.80
C GLU A 39 3.10 4.05 9.88
N PHE A 40 3.17 3.72 8.60
CA PHE A 40 3.90 4.53 7.62
C PHE A 40 2.95 5.48 6.87
N LEU A 41 2.93 6.77 7.22
CA LEU A 41 1.91 7.70 6.70
C LEU A 41 2.09 8.04 5.22
N ASP A 42 3.30 7.91 4.71
CA ASP A 42 3.67 8.16 3.33
C ASP A 42 3.85 6.84 2.54
N HIS A 43 3.04 5.82 2.85
CA HIS A 43 3.04 4.52 2.18
C HIS A 43 2.46 4.58 0.74
N SER A 44 3.12 5.34 -0.12
CA SER A 44 2.79 5.50 -1.53
C SER A 44 3.63 4.55 -2.41
N PRO A 45 3.20 4.25 -3.66
CA PRO A 45 3.92 3.35 -4.56
C PRO A 45 5.39 3.74 -4.81
N GLY A 46 5.73 5.02 -4.71
CA GLY A 46 7.12 5.50 -4.88
C GLY A 46 8.00 5.36 -3.64
N ASN A 47 7.42 5.06 -2.47
CA ASN A 47 8.12 5.07 -1.19
C ASN A 47 8.46 3.67 -0.68
N THR A 48 8.45 2.69 -1.57
CA THR A 48 8.94 1.34 -1.30
C THR A 48 9.82 0.90 -2.45
N LEU A 49 11.09 0.72 -2.15
CA LEU A 49 12.07 0.11 -3.04
C LEU A 49 11.96 -1.41 -2.89
N ILE A 50 12.02 -2.12 -4.00
CA ILE A 50 11.97 -3.58 -4.02
C ILE A 50 13.23 -4.08 -4.69
N LYS A 51 13.85 -5.08 -4.07
CA LYS A 51 15.07 -5.72 -4.55
C LYS A 51 14.85 -7.21 -4.63
N LYS A 52 15.07 -7.82 -5.79
CA LYS A 52 15.11 -9.28 -5.92
C LYS A 52 16.41 -9.79 -5.32
N VAL A 53 16.31 -10.76 -4.41
CA VAL A 53 17.47 -11.36 -3.73
C VAL A 53 17.82 -12.69 -4.38
N THR A 54 16.81 -13.49 -4.68
CA THR A 54 16.93 -14.76 -5.40
C THR A 54 15.69 -14.95 -6.28
N GLU A 55 15.63 -16.07 -7.00
CA GLU A 55 14.37 -16.51 -7.61
C GLU A 55 13.25 -16.53 -6.54
N ASN A 56 12.13 -15.89 -6.87
CA ASN A 56 10.93 -15.76 -6.03
C ASN A 56 11.12 -15.13 -4.64
N LYS A 57 12.23 -14.44 -4.35
CA LYS A 57 12.45 -13.79 -3.04
C LYS A 57 12.81 -12.32 -3.19
N TYR A 58 12.11 -11.47 -2.44
CA TYR A 58 12.23 -10.02 -2.52
C TYR A 58 12.46 -9.40 -1.14
N GLU A 59 13.24 -8.32 -1.12
CA GLU A 59 13.41 -7.45 0.04
C GLU A 59 12.76 -6.08 -0.23
N PHE A 60 12.14 -5.53 0.81
CA PHE A 60 11.39 -4.28 0.76
C PHE A 60 12.07 -3.24 1.65
N PHE A 61 12.32 -2.06 1.09
CA PHE A 61 12.92 -0.95 1.81
C PHE A 61 12.01 0.27 1.72
N LEU A 62 11.56 0.74 2.87
CA LEU A 62 10.81 1.99 2.96
C LEU A 62 11.77 3.18 2.81
N VAL A 63 11.38 4.16 2.01
CA VAL A 63 12.09 5.44 1.86
C VAL A 63 11.19 6.59 2.25
N ASP A 64 11.78 7.76 2.52
CA ASP A 64 11.07 8.93 3.06
C ASP A 64 10.40 8.62 4.41
N LEU A 65 11.21 8.22 5.38
CA LEU A 65 10.79 7.80 6.73
C LEU A 65 10.38 8.98 7.63
N ASN A 66 10.28 10.18 7.08
CA ASN A 66 10.04 11.41 7.85
C ASN A 66 8.67 11.43 8.55
N ARG A 67 7.72 10.60 8.12
CA ARG A 67 6.35 10.58 8.62
C ARG A 67 5.91 9.15 8.97
N MET A 68 6.42 8.67 10.10
CA MET A 68 6.00 7.43 10.74
C MET A 68 5.35 7.74 12.08
N ASN A 69 4.28 7.01 12.40
CA ASN A 69 3.77 6.94 13.77
C ASN A 69 4.15 5.59 14.37
N PHE A 70 4.44 5.61 15.66
CA PHE A 70 4.74 4.41 16.45
C PHE A 70 3.66 4.28 17.53
N HIS A 71 2.99 3.14 17.51
CA HIS A 71 1.90 2.83 18.42
C HIS A 71 2.31 1.66 19.31
N GLU A 72 1.81 1.59 20.55
CA GLU A 72 1.96 0.38 21.36
C GLU A 72 1.26 -0.80 20.69
N THR A 73 0.06 -0.54 20.15
CA THR A 73 -0.70 -1.47 19.31
C THR A 73 -1.41 -0.68 18.22
N MET A 74 -1.56 -1.27 17.03
CA MET A 74 -2.35 -0.69 15.95
C MET A 74 -3.71 -1.37 15.85
N SER A 75 -4.78 -0.56 15.80
CA SER A 75 -6.14 -1.04 15.54
C SER A 75 -6.27 -1.64 14.14
N PHE A 76 -7.32 -2.45 13.95
CA PHE A 76 -7.64 -3.01 12.64
C PHE A 76 -7.77 -1.92 11.57
N GLU A 77 -8.50 -0.84 11.86
CA GLU A 77 -8.76 0.26 10.95
C GLU A 77 -7.49 1.03 10.61
N GLN A 78 -6.58 1.24 11.56
CA GLN A 78 -5.28 1.87 11.31
C GLN A 78 -4.45 1.03 10.35
N ARG A 79 -4.39 -0.29 10.59
CA ARG A 79 -3.66 -1.24 9.75
C ARG A 79 -4.19 -1.23 8.31
N MET A 80 -5.51 -1.31 8.12
CA MET A 80 -6.11 -1.33 6.79
C MET A 80 -5.93 0.02 6.09
N ASN A 81 -6.11 1.14 6.81
CA ASN A 81 -5.88 2.47 6.28
C ASN A 81 -4.43 2.71 5.86
N ASN A 82 -3.46 2.01 6.43
CA ASN A 82 -2.06 2.16 6.04
C ASN A 82 -1.84 1.78 4.55
N PHE A 83 -2.64 0.88 3.99
CA PHE A 83 -2.52 0.46 2.59
C PHE A 83 -3.17 1.42 1.58
N ARG A 84 -4.02 2.35 2.01
CA ARG A 84 -4.96 3.11 1.14
C ARG A 84 -4.35 3.93 0.01
N ARG A 85 -3.03 4.16 0.06
CA ARG A 85 -2.29 5.00 -0.90
C ARG A 85 -1.49 4.20 -1.91
N LEU A 86 -1.39 2.89 -1.75
CA LEU A 86 -0.47 2.04 -2.51
C LEU A 86 -0.89 1.84 -3.96
N THR A 87 -2.19 1.60 -4.19
CA THR A 87 -2.69 1.22 -5.50
C THR A 87 -4.13 1.63 -5.70
N PRO A 88 -4.54 2.01 -6.93
CA PRO A 88 -5.95 2.18 -7.26
C PRO A 88 -6.65 0.90 -7.73
N ARG A 89 -5.92 -0.21 -7.83
CA ARG A 89 -6.35 -1.46 -8.46
C ARG A 89 -7.02 -2.42 -7.47
N LYS A 90 -8.28 -2.80 -7.74
CA LYS A 90 -9.07 -3.70 -6.87
C LYS A 90 -8.50 -5.12 -6.81
N ASP A 91 -7.93 -5.60 -7.91
CA ASP A 91 -7.25 -6.89 -8.03
C ASP A 91 -6.02 -6.98 -7.11
N MET A 92 -5.20 -5.92 -7.04
CA MET A 92 -4.07 -5.88 -6.12
C MET A 92 -4.55 -5.91 -4.66
N ILE A 93 -5.62 -5.18 -4.35
CA ILE A 93 -6.22 -5.17 -3.00
C ILE A 93 -6.73 -6.57 -2.63
N ALA A 94 -7.30 -7.33 -3.56
CA ALA A 94 -7.74 -8.70 -3.32
C ALA A 94 -6.59 -9.64 -2.97
N VAL A 95 -5.45 -9.55 -3.69
CA VAL A 95 -4.25 -10.34 -3.36
C VAL A 95 -3.71 -9.97 -1.97
N MET A 96 -3.60 -8.67 -1.69
CA MET A 96 -3.09 -8.20 -0.39
C MET A 96 -4.04 -8.57 0.75
N SER A 97 -5.36 -8.45 0.60
CA SER A 97 -6.30 -8.84 1.65
C SER A 97 -6.26 -10.34 1.92
N ASN A 98 -6.20 -11.16 0.87
CA ASN A 98 -6.06 -12.61 0.98
C ASN A 98 -4.79 -13.00 1.74
N GLU A 99 -3.66 -12.36 1.42
CA GLU A 99 -2.41 -12.63 2.13
C GLU A 99 -2.43 -12.13 3.57
N TYR A 100 -2.96 -10.93 3.82
CA TYR A 100 -3.03 -10.35 5.15
C TYR A 100 -3.88 -11.20 6.11
N ALA A 101 -4.98 -11.77 5.62
CA ALA A 101 -5.89 -12.63 6.38
C ALA A 101 -5.22 -13.92 6.90
N LYS A 102 -4.16 -14.40 6.25
CA LYS A 102 -3.39 -15.57 6.72
C LYS A 102 -2.69 -15.31 8.05
N PHE A 103 -2.38 -14.04 8.35
CA PHE A 103 -1.65 -13.65 9.55
C PHE A 103 -2.52 -12.88 10.55
N TYR A 104 -3.58 -12.21 10.09
CA TYR A 104 -4.54 -11.48 10.93
C TYR A 104 -5.85 -12.26 11.07
N THR A 105 -5.87 -13.23 11.97
CA THR A 105 -6.97 -14.22 12.10
C THR A 105 -8.21 -13.69 12.83
N ASP A 106 -8.14 -12.51 13.44
CA ASP A 106 -9.25 -11.91 14.18
C ASP A 106 -10.36 -11.36 13.26
N ARG A 107 -10.12 -11.33 11.95
CA ARG A 107 -11.06 -10.86 10.92
C ARG A 107 -11.04 -11.80 9.73
N THR A 108 -12.17 -11.86 9.04
CA THR A 108 -12.28 -12.59 7.78
C THR A 108 -11.55 -11.87 6.65
N GLU A 109 -11.13 -12.62 5.62
CA GLU A 109 -10.59 -12.04 4.38
C GLU A 109 -11.54 -11.01 3.77
N ALA A 110 -12.86 -11.28 3.80
CA ALA A 110 -13.88 -10.37 3.28
C ALA A 110 -13.91 -9.04 4.05
N GLU A 111 -13.86 -9.06 5.39
CA GLU A 111 -13.79 -7.83 6.19
C GLU A 111 -12.52 -7.02 5.92
N ILE A 112 -11.38 -7.70 5.81
CA ILE A 112 -10.08 -7.09 5.45
C ILE A 112 -10.18 -6.43 4.08
N PHE A 113 -10.67 -7.17 3.08
CA PHE A 113 -10.83 -6.69 1.71
C PHE A 113 -11.71 -5.46 1.63
N GLU A 114 -12.92 -5.52 2.18
CA GLU A 114 -13.87 -4.41 2.11
C GLU A 114 -13.33 -3.17 2.82
N THR A 115 -12.66 -3.33 3.95
CA THR A 115 -12.06 -2.22 4.69
C THR A 115 -10.89 -1.59 3.93
N MET A 116 -9.97 -2.39 3.38
CA MET A 116 -8.87 -1.90 2.54
C MET A 116 -9.39 -1.19 1.28
N TRP A 117 -10.38 -1.79 0.62
CA TRP A 117 -10.95 -1.26 -0.61
C TRP A 117 -11.70 0.04 -0.39
N HIS A 118 -12.54 0.10 0.65
CA HIS A 118 -13.23 1.33 1.04
C HIS A 118 -12.24 2.47 1.36
N ALA A 119 -11.20 2.20 2.15
CA ALA A 119 -10.18 3.19 2.48
C ALA A 119 -9.45 3.72 1.22
N THR A 120 -9.16 2.81 0.28
CA THR A 120 -8.51 3.10 -1.00
C THR A 120 -9.38 3.98 -1.89
N ILE A 121 -10.66 3.63 -2.06
CA ILE A 121 -11.60 4.42 -2.86
C ILE A 121 -11.81 5.80 -2.24
N HIS A 122 -12.05 5.87 -0.93
CA HIS A 122 -12.20 7.14 -0.23
C HIS A 122 -10.98 8.05 -0.42
N PHE A 123 -9.76 7.49 -0.35
CA PHE A 123 -8.54 8.26 -0.61
C PHE A 123 -8.48 8.80 -2.06
N GLN A 124 -8.82 7.97 -3.05
CA GLN A 124 -8.84 8.39 -4.46
C GLN A 124 -9.88 9.48 -4.72
N GLU A 125 -11.07 9.36 -4.14
CA GLU A 125 -12.12 10.36 -4.27
C GLU A 125 -11.70 11.71 -3.69
N GLU A 126 -11.12 11.71 -2.49
CA GLU A 126 -10.61 12.92 -1.85
C GLU A 126 -9.49 13.57 -2.66
N PHE A 127 -8.59 12.76 -3.22
CA PHE A 127 -7.55 13.24 -4.13
C PHE A 127 -8.15 13.88 -5.39
N ALA A 128 -9.13 13.22 -6.02
CA ALA A 128 -9.82 13.72 -7.20
C ALA A 128 -10.61 15.01 -6.92
N LYS A 129 -11.33 15.09 -5.79
CA LYS A 129 -12.02 16.31 -5.34
C LYS A 129 -11.04 17.48 -5.20
N LYS A 130 -9.91 17.27 -4.52
CA LYS A 130 -8.85 18.29 -4.38
C LYS A 130 -8.29 18.73 -5.73
N LYS A 131 -8.06 17.80 -6.66
CA LYS A 131 -7.60 18.11 -8.02
C LYS A 131 -8.62 18.96 -8.78
N ARG A 132 -9.91 18.61 -8.73
CA ARG A 132 -11.01 19.38 -9.35
C ARG A 132 -11.11 20.78 -8.76
N LEU A 133 -11.04 20.92 -7.45
CA LEU A 133 -11.07 22.24 -6.77
C LEU A 133 -9.87 23.10 -7.18
N LYS A 134 -8.66 22.55 -7.20
CA LYS A 134 -7.45 23.27 -7.66
C LYS A 134 -7.58 23.73 -9.11
N LYS A 135 -8.14 22.92 -10.01
CA LYS A 135 -8.41 23.31 -11.40
C LYS A 135 -9.41 24.47 -11.47
N LYS A 136 -10.46 24.44 -10.64
CA LYS A 136 -11.46 25.50 -10.54
C LYS A 136 -10.94 26.79 -9.89
N LEU A 137 -9.94 26.74 -9.02
CA LEU A 137 -9.39 27.96 -8.41
C LEU A 137 -8.29 28.59 -9.28
N LYS A 138 -7.64 27.80 -10.14
CA LYS A 138 -6.54 28.23 -11.02
C LYS A 138 -7.00 28.62 -12.44
N PHE A 139 -8.25 29.03 -12.66
CA PHE A 139 -8.74 29.49 -13.97
C PHE A 139 -7.94 30.67 -14.58
N TRP A 140 -7.12 31.36 -13.79
CA TRP A 140 -6.24 32.48 -14.15
C TRP A 140 -4.82 32.07 -14.57
N LYS A 141 -4.47 30.78 -14.44
CA LYS A 141 -3.22 30.23 -14.97
C LYS A 141 -3.55 29.46 -16.25
N SER A 142 -3.85 30.21 -17.31
CA SER A 142 -3.71 29.76 -18.70
C SER A 142 -2.23 29.58 -19.02
#